data_AF-A0AAZ1X686-F1
#
_entry.id   AF-A0AAZ1X686-F1
#
_cell.length_a   1.000
_cell.length_b   1.000
_cell.length_c   1.000
_cell.angle_alpha   90.00
_cell.angle_beta   90.00
_cell.angle_gamma   90.00
#
_symmetry.space_group_name_H-M   'P 1'
#
loop_
_entity.id
_entity.type
_entity.pdbx_description
1 polymer ?
#
loop_
_entity_poly.entity_id
_entity_poly.type
_entity_poly.pdbx_seq_one_letter_code
_entity_poly.pdbx_strand_id
1 'polypeptide(L)'
;MQLLLGGVELDRDNNIVLLDEEMASMRQGRAFLSLINDNVPRSLSSMEQMADALEGQRSRPMTEQEFENVVLSMVYAAHQAWHEERKERQEAWGGVLLKLANITLFLKLCIHSRTPPVPAGAWLTPPLPS
;
A
#
# COMPACT_ATOMS: atom_id res chain seq x y z
N MET A 1 -4.57 -12.54 15.10
CA MET A 1 -3.92 -11.30 15.57
C MET A 1 -4.96 -10.20 15.61
N GLN A 2 -5.02 -9.41 16.67
CA GLN A 2 -5.81 -8.17 16.74
C GLN A 2 -4.79 -7.03 16.78
N LEU A 3 -4.61 -6.31 15.67
CA LEU A 3 -3.94 -5.01 15.66
C LEU A 3 -4.96 -3.97 16.10
N LEU A 4 -4.86 -3.49 17.33
CA LEU A 4 -5.60 -2.32 17.80
C LEU A 4 -4.90 -1.07 17.26
N LEU A 5 -5.43 -0.51 16.16
CA LEU A 5 -4.94 0.70 15.48
C LEU A 5 -5.08 2.01 16.30
N GLY A 6 -5.22 1.93 17.62
CA GLY A 6 -5.32 3.08 18.52
C GLY A 6 -3.99 3.59 19.09
N GLY A 7 -2.84 3.10 18.60
CA GLY A 7 -1.53 3.30 19.24
C GLY A 7 -0.43 3.88 18.35
N VAL A 8 -0.78 4.57 17.24
CA VAL A 8 0.22 5.22 16.38
C VAL A 8 -0.07 6.70 16.20
N GLU A 9 0.99 7.51 16.15
CA GLU A 9 0.92 8.97 15.90
C GLU A 9 1.90 9.36 14.79
N LEU A 10 1.67 10.50 14.14
CA LEU A 10 2.64 11.14 13.27
C LEU A 10 3.42 12.19 14.07
N ASP A 11 4.74 12.05 14.14
CA ASP A 11 5.58 13.05 14.77
C ASP A 11 5.75 14.32 13.90
N ARG A 12 6.56 15.27 14.37
CA ARG A 12 6.81 16.55 13.69
C ARG A 12 7.49 16.39 12.32
N ASP A 13 8.16 15.28 12.09
CA ASP A 13 8.84 14.93 10.84
C ASP A 13 7.98 13.97 9.99
N ASN A 14 6.70 13.85 10.34
CA ASN A 14 5.72 12.93 9.79
C ASN A 14 6.17 11.46 9.80
N ASN A 15 7.05 11.04 10.72
CA ASN A 15 7.26 9.61 10.97
C ASN A 15 6.06 9.05 11.71
N ILE A 16 5.67 7.83 11.37
CA ILE A 16 4.78 7.05 12.23
C ILE A 16 5.58 6.58 13.43
N VAL A 17 5.04 6.83 14.63
CA VAL A 17 5.57 6.33 15.90
C VAL A 17 4.53 5.46 16.57
N LEU A 18 4.97 4.39 17.25
CA LEU A 18 4.11 3.60 18.13
C LEU A 18 4.15 4.24 19.52
N LEU A 19 2.98 4.57 20.06
CA LEU A 19 2.83 5.20 21.38
C LEU A 19 3.10 4.22 22.53
N ASP A 20 2.93 2.93 22.27
CA ASP A 20 3.23 1.87 23.23
C ASP A 20 4.72 1.52 23.14
N GLU A 21 5.46 1.90 24.19
CA GLU A 21 6.91 1.72 24.27
C GLU A 21 7.33 0.24 24.25
N GLU A 22 6.56 -0.63 24.89
CA GLU A 22 6.80 -2.08 24.87
C GLU A 22 6.71 -2.60 23.44
N MET A 23 5.63 -2.28 22.71
CA MET A 23 5.48 -2.67 21.31
C MET A 23 6.54 -2.05 20.40
N ALA A 24 6.88 -0.78 20.61
CA ALA A 24 7.95 -0.10 19.85
C ALA A 24 9.32 -0.78 20.06
N SER A 25 9.56 -1.33 21.25
CA SER A 25 10.78 -2.08 21.59
C SER A 25 10.79 -3.52 21.08
N MET A 26 9.66 -4.06 20.63
CA MET A 26 9.60 -5.41 20.06
C MET A 26 10.18 -5.43 18.64
N ARG A 27 10.80 -6.56 18.27
CA ARG A 27 11.33 -6.77 16.91
C ARG A 27 10.27 -6.55 15.82
N GLN A 28 9.04 -7.01 16.08
CA GLN A 28 7.92 -6.86 15.15
C GLN A 28 7.45 -5.40 15.05
N GLY A 29 7.40 -4.66 16.16
CA GLY A 29 7.09 -3.22 16.15
C GLY A 29 8.13 -2.43 15.36
N ARG A 30 9.42 -2.68 15.57
CA ARG A 30 10.49 -2.06 14.76
C ARG A 30 10.39 -2.39 13.28
N ALA A 31 10.10 -3.65 12.93
CA ALA A 31 9.93 -4.06 11.54
C ALA A 31 8.74 -3.35 10.88
N PHE A 32 7.62 -3.21 11.59
CA PHE A 32 6.46 -2.45 11.14
C PHE A 32 6.78 -0.96 10.94
N LEU A 33 7.45 -0.32 11.90
CA LEU A 33 7.86 1.08 11.80
C LEU A 33 8.81 1.32 10.62
N SER A 34 9.78 0.41 10.40
CA SER A 34 10.69 0.46 9.25
C SER A 34 9.93 0.28 7.93
N LEU A 35 8.98 -0.67 7.86
CA LEU A 35 8.16 -0.86 6.67
C LEU A 35 7.45 0.43 6.25
N ILE A 36 6.92 1.20 7.19
CA ILE A 36 6.20 2.43 6.86
C ILE A 36 7.15 3.61 6.67
N ASN A 37 8.04 3.88 7.63
CA ASN A 37 8.86 5.08 7.64
C ASN A 37 9.96 5.08 6.57
N ASP A 38 10.39 3.91 6.11
CA ASP A 38 11.45 3.77 5.11
C ASP A 38 10.89 3.64 3.69
N ASN A 39 9.67 3.12 3.52
CA ASN A 39 9.10 2.87 2.19
C ASN A 39 7.99 3.84 1.76
N VAL A 40 7.35 4.56 2.69
CA VAL A 40 6.30 5.53 2.35
C VAL A 40 6.93 6.92 2.19
N PRO A 41 6.86 7.53 1.00
CA PRO A 41 7.33 8.89 0.78
C PRO A 41 6.54 9.89 1.64
N ARG A 42 7.24 10.83 2.28
CA ARG A 42 6.62 11.81 3.19
C ARG A 42 6.45 13.20 2.59
N SER A 43 7.21 13.52 1.54
CA SER A 43 7.03 14.75 0.79
C SER A 43 6.07 14.53 -0.38
N LEU A 44 5.28 15.55 -0.71
CA LEU A 44 4.40 15.53 -1.87
C LEU A 44 5.17 15.19 -3.15
N SER A 45 6.31 15.84 -3.37
CA SER A 45 7.14 15.62 -4.56
C SER A 45 7.67 14.19 -4.67
N SER A 46 8.08 13.58 -3.54
CA SER A 46 8.54 12.19 -3.55
C SER A 46 7.38 11.22 -3.78
N MET A 47 6.18 11.55 -3.28
CA MET A 47 4.98 10.75 -3.50
C MET A 47 4.52 10.82 -4.97
N GLU A 48 4.58 12.00 -5.58
CA GLU A 48 4.32 12.19 -7.02
C GLU A 48 5.30 11.37 -7.87
N GLN A 49 6.61 11.45 -7.58
CA GLN A 49 7.64 10.67 -8.27
C GLN A 49 7.40 9.16 -8.13
N MET A 50 7.02 8.68 -6.94
CA MET A 50 6.66 7.28 -6.74
C MET A 50 5.43 6.89 -7.58
N ALA A 51 4.39 7.71 -7.58
CA ALA A 51 3.17 7.44 -8.34
C ALA A 51 3.44 7.42 -9.86
N ASP A 52 4.28 8.33 -10.37
CA ASP A 52 4.72 8.36 -11.77
C ASP A 52 5.52 7.09 -12.14
N ALA A 53 6.47 6.70 -11.29
CA ALA A 53 7.29 5.51 -11.50
C ALA A 53 6.44 4.23 -11.55
N LEU A 54 5.41 4.12 -10.70
CA LEU A 54 4.48 3.00 -10.68
C LEU A 54 3.53 3.01 -11.88
N GLU A 55 3.07 4.18 -12.31
CA GLU A 55 2.25 4.32 -13.50
C GLU A 55 2.98 3.86 -14.77
N GLY A 56 4.26 4.21 -14.91
CA GLY A 56 5.13 3.74 -15.99
C GLY A 56 5.35 2.22 -16.01
N GLN A 57 5.11 1.54 -14.88
CA GLN A 57 5.30 0.10 -14.72
C GLN A 57 4.01 -0.72 -14.84
N ARG A 58 2.87 -0.11 -15.20
CA ARG A 58 1.55 -0.78 -15.31
C ARG A 58 1.52 -2.02 -16.23
N SER A 59 2.51 -2.21 -17.09
CA SER A 59 2.61 -3.40 -17.97
C SER A 59 2.97 -4.69 -17.21
N ARG A 60 3.54 -4.60 -16.00
CA ARG A 60 3.91 -5.78 -15.19
C ARG A 60 3.01 -5.96 -13.96
N PRO A 61 2.86 -7.20 -13.47
CA PRO A 61 2.33 -7.44 -12.14
C PRO A 61 3.18 -6.74 -11.09
N MET A 62 2.49 -6.16 -10.10
CA MET A 62 3.11 -5.57 -8.92
C MET A 62 3.45 -6.68 -7.92
N THR A 63 4.58 -6.56 -7.23
CA THR A 63 4.92 -7.49 -6.15
C THR A 63 4.04 -7.23 -4.93
N GLU A 64 3.98 -8.18 -4.00
CA GLU A 64 3.25 -8.01 -2.74
C GLU A 64 3.77 -6.82 -1.94
N GLN A 65 5.10 -6.66 -1.85
CA GLN A 65 5.73 -5.53 -1.17
C GLN A 65 5.39 -4.18 -1.83
N GLU A 66 5.38 -4.12 -3.17
CA GLU A 66 4.97 -2.90 -3.89
C GLU A 66 3.49 -2.57 -3.63
N PHE A 67 2.64 -3.59 -3.53
CA PHE A 67 1.24 -3.42 -3.16
C PHE A 67 1.08 -2.86 -1.75
N GLU A 68 1.76 -3.44 -0.77
CA GLU A 68 1.75 -2.93 0.60
C GLU A 68 2.20 -1.46 0.65
N ASN A 69 3.30 -1.12 -0.04
CA ASN A 69 3.81 0.24 -0.11
C ASN A 69 2.80 1.21 -0.75
N VAL A 70 2.11 0.80 -1.80
CA VAL A 70 1.06 1.62 -2.44
C VAL A 70 -0.12 1.83 -1.50
N VAL A 71 -0.59 0.79 -0.83
CA VAL A 71 -1.70 0.89 0.12
C VAL A 71 -1.37 1.82 1.28
N LEU A 72 -0.18 1.68 1.87
CA LEU A 72 0.28 2.57 2.94
C LEU A 72 0.46 4.01 2.46
N SER A 73 0.96 4.20 1.24
CA SER A 73 1.10 5.52 0.61
C SER A 73 -0.25 6.19 0.34
N MET A 74 -1.29 5.42 -0.03
CA MET A 74 -2.66 5.94 -0.16
C MET A 74 -3.21 6.40 1.19
N VAL A 75 -3.03 5.62 2.26
CA VAL A 75 -3.48 6.01 3.61
C VAL A 75 -2.79 7.30 4.04
N TYR A 76 -1.49 7.43 3.80
CA TYR A 76 -0.75 8.65 4.09
C TYR A 76 -1.23 9.85 3.27
N ALA A 77 -1.40 9.68 1.95
CA ALA A 77 -1.89 10.75 1.08
C ALA A 77 -3.30 11.22 1.47
N ALA A 78 -4.19 10.29 1.85
CA ALA A 78 -5.52 10.61 2.37
C ALA A 78 -5.46 11.39 3.69
N HIS A 79 -4.59 10.97 4.61
CA HIS A 79 -4.36 11.69 5.86
C HIS A 79 -3.86 13.12 5.60
N GLN A 80 -2.87 13.29 4.72
CA GLN A 80 -2.36 14.62 4.36
C GLN A 80 -3.44 15.49 3.71
N ALA A 81 -4.22 14.95 2.76
CA ALA A 81 -5.32 15.68 2.13
C ALA A 81 -6.43 16.09 3.12
N TRP A 82 -6.64 15.31 4.19
CA TRP A 82 -7.61 15.62 5.23
C TRP A 82 -7.13 16.71 6.19
N HIS A 83 -5.86 16.69 6.57
CA HIS A 83 -5.30 17.58 7.59
C HIS A 83 -4.64 18.86 7.04
N GLU A 84 -4.39 18.94 5.73
CA GLU A 84 -3.78 20.12 5.11
C GLU A 84 -4.77 21.29 5.02
N GLU A 85 -4.37 22.45 5.54
CA GLU A 85 -5.19 23.67 5.57
C GLU A 85 -5.13 24.41 4.22
N ARG A 86 -4.01 24.29 3.49
CA ARG A 86 -3.85 24.96 2.20
C ARG A 86 -4.54 24.17 1.10
N LYS A 87 -5.64 24.73 0.58
CA LYS A 87 -6.45 24.15 -0.51
C LYS A 87 -5.62 23.59 -1.67
N GLU A 88 -4.64 24.33 -2.17
CA GLU A 88 -3.75 23.88 -3.26
C GLU A 88 -3.02 22.56 -2.91
N ARG A 89 -2.52 22.44 -1.69
CA ARG A 89 -1.81 21.24 -1.24
C ARG A 89 -2.77 20.11 -0.90
N GLN A 90 -3.93 20.42 -0.34
CA GLN A 90 -5.00 19.46 -0.16
C GLN A 90 -5.41 18.84 -1.51
N GLU A 91 -5.59 19.66 -2.55
CA GLU A 91 -5.90 19.21 -3.91
C GLU A 91 -4.76 18.37 -4.50
N ALA A 92 -3.50 18.78 -4.31
CA ALA A 92 -2.35 18.03 -4.77
C ALA A 92 -2.24 16.64 -4.11
N TRP A 93 -2.38 16.57 -2.78
CA TRP A 93 -2.42 15.30 -2.05
C TRP A 93 -3.61 14.43 -2.46
N GLY A 94 -4.78 15.04 -2.70
CA GLY A 94 -5.95 14.34 -3.24
C GLY A 94 -5.72 13.79 -4.65
N GLY A 95 -5.03 14.53 -5.51
CA GLY A 95 -4.63 14.09 -6.84
C GLY A 95 -3.71 12.88 -6.80
N VAL A 96 -2.71 12.89 -5.92
CA VAL A 96 -1.80 11.76 -5.71
C VAL A 96 -2.56 10.54 -5.18
N LEU A 97 -3.46 10.72 -4.20
CA LEU A 97 -4.31 9.65 -3.70
C LEU A 97 -5.11 8.96 -4.82
N LEU A 98 -5.77 9.75 -5.67
CA LEU A 98 -6.54 9.23 -6.80
C LEU A 98 -5.66 8.50 -7.80
N LYS A 99 -4.46 9.02 -8.07
CA LYS A 99 -3.48 8.38 -8.96
C LYS A 99 -3.04 7.01 -8.44
N LEU A 100 -2.69 6.91 -7.16
CA LEU A 100 -2.32 5.66 -6.50
C LEU A 100 -3.48 4.64 -6.48
N ALA A 101 -4.71 5.10 -6.23
CA ALA A 101 -5.89 4.24 -6.26
C ALA A 101 -6.13 3.65 -7.66
N ASN A 102 -5.97 4.47 -8.71
CA ASN A 102 -6.12 4.03 -10.10
C ASN A 102 -5.08 2.95 -10.48
N ILE A 103 -3.83 3.12 -10.06
CA ILE A 103 -2.78 2.10 -10.27
C ILE A 103 -3.19 0.77 -9.63
N THR A 104 -3.69 0.81 -8.40
CA THR A 104 -4.12 -0.39 -7.65
C THR A 104 -5.29 -1.11 -8.30
N LEU A 105 -6.31 -0.36 -8.76
CA LEU A 105 -7.49 -0.91 -9.46
C LEU A 105 -7.11 -1.59 -10.78
N PHE A 106 -6.24 -0.95 -11.57
CA PHE A 106 -5.75 -1.51 -12.83
C PHE A 106 -5.05 -2.86 -12.63
N LEU A 107 -4.25 -2.99 -11.56
CA LEU A 107 -3.52 -4.22 -11.26
C LEU A 107 -4.43 -5.38 -10.84
N LYS A 108 -5.48 -5.10 -10.04
CA LYS A 108 -6.47 -6.11 -9.66
C LYS A 108 -7.20 -6.68 -10.88
N LEU A 109 -7.48 -5.84 -11.88
CA LEU A 109 -8.04 -6.26 -13.17
C LEU A 109 -7.05 -7.14 -13.96
N CYS A 110 -5.76 -6.80 -14.00
CA CYS A 110 -4.74 -7.57 -14.72
C CYS A 110 -4.41 -8.94 -14.12
N ILE A 111 -4.58 -9.13 -12.81
CA ILE A 111 -4.43 -10.44 -12.15
C ILE A 111 -5.63 -11.32 -12.49
N HIS A 112 -6.85 -10.75 -12.43
CA HIS A 112 -8.08 -11.48 -12.77
C HIS A 112 -8.10 -11.93 -14.24
N SER A 113 -7.57 -11.13 -15.17
CA SER A 113 -7.49 -11.52 -16.58
C SER A 113 -6.39 -12.53 -16.90
N ARG A 114 -5.50 -12.87 -15.95
CA ARG A 114 -4.36 -13.79 -16.14
C ARG A 114 -4.55 -15.18 -15.53
N THR A 115 -5.62 -15.43 -14.77
CA THR A 115 -5.97 -16.80 -14.37
C THR A 115 -6.56 -17.52 -15.59
N PRO A 116 -5.91 -18.57 -16.13
CA PRO A 116 -6.52 -19.35 -17.19
C PRO A 116 -7.84 -19.95 -16.65
N PRO A 117 -8.92 -19.99 -17.45
CA PRO A 117 -10.12 -20.70 -17.04
C PRO A 117 -9.74 -22.14 -16.73
N VAL A 118 -10.19 -22.67 -15.58
CA VAL A 118 -10.02 -24.09 -15.25
C VAL A 118 -10.67 -24.87 -16.38
N PRO A 119 -9.94 -25.70 -17.14
CA PRO A 119 -10.53 -26.46 -18.22
C PRO A 119 -11.59 -27.40 -17.64
N ALA A 120 -12.74 -27.47 -18.30
CA ALA A 120 -13.95 -28.15 -17.81
C ALA A 120 -13.82 -29.68 -17.57
N GLY A 121 -12.62 -30.25 -17.70
CA GLY A 121 -12.33 -31.66 -17.47
C GLY A 121 -11.32 -31.96 -16.35
N ALA A 122 -10.76 -30.94 -15.66
CA ALA A 122 -9.72 -31.14 -14.64
C ALA A 122 -10.20 -31.90 -13.38
N TRP A 123 -11.52 -32.08 -13.23
CA TRP A 123 -12.14 -32.76 -12.08
C TRP A 123 -12.57 -34.21 -12.36
N LEU A 124 -12.33 -34.73 -13.58
CA LEU A 124 -12.89 -36.01 -14.03
C LEU A 124 -11.92 -37.20 -13.97
N THR A 125 -10.69 -37.03 -13.48
CA THR A 125 -9.78 -38.17 -13.28
C THR A 125 -9.86 -38.68 -11.85
N PRO A 126 -10.49 -39.85 -11.59
CA PRO A 126 -10.41 -40.47 -10.27
C PRO A 126 -8.95 -40.88 -9.98
N PRO A 127 -8.51 -40.84 -8.70
CA PRO A 127 -7.17 -41.27 -8.33
C PRO A 127 -6.98 -42.76 -8.64
N LEU A 128 -5.81 -43.11 -9.19
CA LEU A 128 -5.45 -44.51 -9.44
C LEU A 128 -5.43 -45.29 -8.12
N PRO A 129 -5.96 -46.53 -8.09
CA PRO A 129 -5.88 -47.37 -6.91
C PRO A 129 -4.44 -47.84 -6.65
N SER A 130 -4.08 -47.87 -5.36
CA SER A 130 -2.79 -48.33 -4.83
C SER A 130 -2.56 -49.83 -5.00
#